data_AF-A0A970GV18-F1
#
_entry.id   AF-A0A970GV18-F1
#
_cell.length_a   1.000
_cell.length_b   1.000
_cell.length_c   1.000
_cell.angle_alpha   90.00
_cell.angle_beta   90.00
_cell.angle_gamma   90.00
#
_symmetry.space_group_name_H-M   'P 1'
#
loop_
_entity.id
_entity.type
_entity.pdbx_description
1 polymer ?
#
loop_
_entity_poly.entity_id
_entity_poly.type
_entity_poly.pdbx_seq_one_letter_code
_entity_poly.pdbx_strand_id
1 'polypeptide(L)'
;LVRQNLMYDITTPSGKIIRHPPKGWRFSRKTFEEELAVGKIVFSADETRIIRKIYLADQAGRVPETVWFAQDAGTTRDASAEVRALVDGESFDTPKPERLIQRIMELATNTGDWVLDSFAGSGTTGAVAHKMGRRWIMVELGEHCHTHIIPRLKKVIDGEDQGGISKAVNWKGGGGFRYYRLGPSLIVNDAWGNPVINSEFNAAMLAEAVCKLEGFTFAPDADIYWQQGRSSETDFIYVTTQMMTKEMLAKLSDDVGPKRSLLVCCGAFKGDVGQFENLTVKKIPKAVLQKCEWGHDDYSLAIENLPMRIEEVVPQDTGREATKSGRGGGKKARDEGPTLFDLEGLE
;
A
#
# COMPACT_ATOMS: atom_id res chain seq x y z
N LEU A 1 20.97 14.06 36.85
CA LEU A 1 20.60 13.32 38.08
C LEU A 1 21.46 12.07 38.17
N VAL A 2 22.28 11.94 39.22
CA VAL A 2 23.11 10.76 39.48
C VAL A 2 22.28 9.77 40.31
N ARG A 3 22.20 8.52 39.87
CA ARG A 3 21.48 7.45 40.57
C ARG A 3 22.43 6.78 41.56
N GLN A 4 22.32 7.12 42.85
CA GLN A 4 23.25 6.65 43.89
C GLN A 4 23.34 5.12 43.98
N ASN A 5 22.24 4.40 43.74
CA ASN A 5 22.19 2.93 43.74
C ASN A 5 22.99 2.26 42.61
N LEU A 6 23.51 3.04 41.65
CA LEU A 6 24.34 2.57 40.53
C LEU A 6 25.82 2.94 40.69
N MET A 7 26.19 3.60 41.79
CA MET A 7 27.52 4.10 42.09
C MET A 7 28.22 3.15 43.08
N TYR A 8 28.73 2.03 42.59
CA TYR A 8 29.43 1.04 43.40
C TYR A 8 30.64 0.49 42.65
N ASP A 9 31.72 0.23 43.37
CA ASP A 9 32.91 -0.37 42.79
C ASP A 9 32.77 -1.90 42.72
N ILE A 10 33.37 -2.50 41.69
CA ILE A 10 33.33 -3.95 41.46
C ILE A 10 34.71 -4.53 41.78
N THR A 11 34.75 -5.51 42.69
CA THR A 11 35.96 -6.28 42.98
C THR A 11 36.03 -7.48 42.05
N THR A 12 37.14 -7.65 41.36
CA THR A 12 37.38 -8.76 40.43
C THR A 12 37.92 -10.00 41.16
N PRO A 13 37.94 -11.19 40.54
CA PRO A 13 38.45 -12.41 41.16
C PRO A 13 39.92 -12.32 41.59
N SER A 14 40.75 -11.56 40.89
CA SER A 14 42.14 -11.30 41.31
C SER A 14 42.29 -10.21 42.39
N GLY A 15 41.17 -9.61 42.84
CA GLY A 15 41.14 -8.57 43.87
C GLY A 15 41.32 -7.15 43.34
N LYS A 16 41.35 -6.92 42.02
CA LYS A 16 41.39 -5.57 41.44
C LYS A 16 40.04 -4.87 41.63
N ILE A 17 40.06 -3.54 41.70
CA ILE A 17 38.86 -2.72 41.87
C ILE A 17 38.58 -1.96 40.57
N ILE A 18 37.43 -2.24 39.97
CA ILE A 18 36.90 -1.50 38.82
C ILE A 18 35.98 -0.42 39.38
N ARG A 19 36.38 0.85 39.22
CA ARG A 19 35.58 2.00 39.65
C ARG A 19 34.37 2.20 38.76
N HIS A 20 33.26 2.62 39.36
CA HIS A 20 32.06 2.95 38.57
C HIS A 20 32.31 4.14 37.62
N PRO A 21 31.63 4.20 36.46
CA PRO A 21 31.66 5.37 35.58
C PRO A 21 31.08 6.63 36.26
N PRO A 22 31.33 7.85 35.72
CA PRO A 22 30.82 9.10 36.28
C PRO A 22 29.28 9.17 36.41
N LYS A 23 28.54 8.42 35.58
CA LYS A 23 27.07 8.33 35.61
C LYS A 23 26.54 7.05 36.28
N GLY A 24 27.42 6.28 36.92
CA GLY A 24 27.12 4.97 37.49
C GLY A 24 27.01 3.87 36.45
N TRP A 25 26.81 2.64 36.93
CA TRP A 25 26.55 1.47 36.09
C TRP A 25 25.15 1.53 35.46
N ARG A 26 24.89 0.71 34.43
CA ARG A 26 23.56 0.59 33.82
C ARG A 26 22.59 -0.26 34.65
N PHE A 27 23.10 -1.00 35.64
CA PHE A 27 22.36 -1.97 36.43
C PHE A 27 22.76 -1.89 37.91
N SER A 28 21.83 -2.29 38.79
CA SER A 28 22.06 -2.31 40.24
C SER A 28 23.08 -3.37 40.63
N ARG A 29 23.66 -3.26 41.83
CA ARG A 29 24.59 -4.26 42.37
C ARG A 29 23.97 -5.67 42.42
N LYS A 30 22.70 -5.77 42.79
CA LYS A 30 21.96 -7.04 42.81
C LYS A 30 21.90 -7.67 41.41
N THR A 31 21.51 -6.88 40.40
CA THR A 31 21.44 -7.34 39.01
C THR A 31 22.80 -7.72 38.45
N PHE A 32 23.87 -7.01 38.86
CA PHE A 32 25.25 -7.37 38.50
C PHE A 32 25.62 -8.76 39.02
N GLU A 33 25.38 -9.02 40.30
CA GLU A 33 25.69 -10.30 40.95
C GLU A 33 24.89 -11.45 40.31
N GLU A 34 23.61 -11.23 40.01
CA GLU A 34 22.76 -12.18 39.28
C GLU A 34 23.29 -12.47 37.86
N GLU A 35 23.59 -11.43 37.07
CA GLU A 35 24.11 -11.59 35.71
C GLU A 35 25.53 -12.17 35.67
N LEU A 36 26.35 -11.91 36.69
CA LEU A 36 27.67 -12.51 36.86
C LEU A 36 27.56 -14.01 37.17
N ALA A 37 26.63 -14.41 38.06
CA ALA A 37 26.40 -15.82 38.40
C ALA A 37 25.90 -16.64 37.20
N VAL A 38 25.06 -16.04 36.35
CA VAL A 38 24.54 -16.67 35.12
C VAL A 38 25.56 -16.59 33.96
N GLY A 39 26.71 -15.94 34.16
CA GLY A 39 27.75 -15.81 33.14
C GLY A 39 27.38 -14.87 31.98
N LYS A 40 26.37 -14.01 32.18
CA LYS A 40 26.01 -12.91 31.26
C LYS A 40 26.99 -11.75 31.36
N ILE A 41 27.63 -11.56 32.51
CA ILE A 41 28.75 -10.64 32.67
C ILE A 41 30.04 -11.43 32.87
N VAL A 42 31.10 -11.03 32.15
CA VAL A 42 32.45 -11.58 32.32
C VAL A 42 33.45 -10.45 32.46
N PHE A 43 34.55 -10.69 33.18
CA PHE A 43 35.66 -9.75 33.23
C PHE A 43 36.51 -9.86 31.97
N SER A 44 37.13 -8.75 31.55
CA SER A 44 38.18 -8.80 30.54
C SER A 44 39.39 -9.60 31.05
N ALA A 45 40.23 -10.10 30.16
CA ALA A 45 41.39 -10.93 30.52
C ALA A 45 42.37 -10.24 31.49
N ASP A 46 42.46 -8.91 31.43
CA ASP A 46 43.26 -8.06 32.31
C ASP A 46 42.51 -7.57 33.56
N GLU A 47 41.22 -7.90 33.68
CA GLU A 47 40.31 -7.53 34.77
C GLU A 47 40.17 -6.02 34.98
N THR A 48 40.28 -5.24 33.91
CA THR A 48 40.12 -3.77 33.94
C THR A 48 38.71 -3.31 33.58
N ARG A 49 37.91 -4.16 32.92
CA ARG A 49 36.53 -3.86 32.52
C ARG A 49 35.64 -5.10 32.61
N ILE A 50 34.35 -4.85 32.69
CA ILE A 50 33.30 -5.86 32.55
C ILE A 50 32.78 -5.88 31.12
N ILE A 51 32.45 -7.07 30.62
CA ILE A 51 31.88 -7.32 29.30
C ILE A 51 30.54 -8.02 29.51
N ARG A 52 29.45 -7.40 29.05
CA ARG A 52 28.14 -8.01 29.05
C ARG A 52 27.94 -8.78 27.75
N LYS A 53 27.73 -10.09 27.84
CA LYS A 53 27.38 -10.95 26.71
C LYS A 53 25.92 -10.72 26.36
N ILE A 54 25.67 -10.40 25.10
CA ILE A 54 24.32 -10.34 24.53
C ILE A 54 24.19 -11.56 23.64
N TYR A 55 23.36 -12.51 24.05
CA TYR A 55 23.12 -13.74 23.29
C TYR A 55 22.06 -13.51 22.23
N LEU A 56 22.31 -13.94 21.00
CA LEU A 56 21.36 -13.80 19.89
C LEU A 56 20.03 -14.53 20.18
N ALA A 57 20.09 -15.67 20.86
CA ALA A 57 18.90 -16.45 21.26
C ALA A 57 17.95 -15.68 22.21
N ASP A 58 18.47 -14.72 22.97
CA ASP A 58 17.70 -13.90 23.91
C ASP A 58 17.18 -12.59 23.27
N GLN A 59 17.45 -12.36 21.98
CA GLN A 59 17.05 -11.15 21.27
C GLN A 59 15.87 -11.44 20.34
N ALA A 60 14.72 -10.83 20.61
CA ALA A 60 13.57 -10.85 19.69
C ALA A 60 13.87 -10.10 18.37
N GLY A 61 14.85 -9.19 18.38
CA GLY A 61 15.28 -8.42 17.24
C GLY A 61 16.08 -7.19 17.68
N ARG A 62 16.47 -6.36 16.71
CA ARG A 62 17.10 -5.06 16.96
C ARG A 62 16.17 -3.95 16.47
N VAL A 63 15.97 -2.92 17.28
CA VAL A 63 15.27 -1.72 16.83
C VAL A 63 16.01 -1.14 15.61
N PRO A 64 15.32 -0.88 14.49
CA PRO A 64 15.95 -0.36 13.28
C PRO A 64 16.59 1.00 13.53
N GLU A 65 17.75 1.24 12.91
CA GLU A 65 18.40 2.56 12.92
C GLU A 65 17.60 3.55 12.06
N THR A 66 17.63 4.83 12.43
CA THR A 66 16.93 5.91 11.71
C THR A 66 17.63 6.30 10.41
N VAL A 67 18.94 6.07 10.31
CA VAL A 67 19.74 6.34 9.11
C VAL A 67 20.14 4.99 8.51
N TRP A 68 19.82 4.79 7.22
CA TRP A 68 20.21 3.59 6.49
C TRP A 68 21.33 3.93 5.52
N PHE A 69 22.42 3.18 5.60
CA PHE A 69 23.57 3.37 4.72
C PHE A 69 23.42 2.56 3.43
N ALA A 70 24.23 2.92 2.43
CA ALA A 70 24.25 2.27 1.12
C ALA A 70 24.39 0.74 1.20
N GLN A 71 25.17 0.25 2.16
CA GLN A 71 25.35 -1.19 2.38
C GLN A 71 24.06 -1.94 2.74
N ASP A 72 23.07 -1.24 3.30
CA ASP A 72 21.81 -1.79 3.78
C ASP A 72 20.70 -1.54 2.74
N ALA A 73 20.55 -0.29 2.32
CA ALA A 73 19.45 0.19 1.48
C ALA A 73 19.78 0.27 -0.03
N GLY A 74 21.04 0.09 -0.43
CA GLY A 74 21.48 0.29 -1.80
C GLY A 74 21.71 1.76 -2.17
N THR A 75 22.11 1.99 -3.41
CA THR A 75 22.42 3.31 -3.97
C THR A 75 21.59 3.60 -5.22
N THR A 76 21.57 4.86 -5.66
CA THR A 76 20.97 5.24 -6.95
C THR A 76 21.61 4.50 -8.12
N ARG A 77 22.91 4.19 -8.04
CA ARG A 77 23.63 3.43 -9.07
C ARG A 77 23.10 2.01 -9.20
N ASP A 78 22.82 1.37 -8.06
CA ASP A 78 22.21 0.04 -8.02
C ASP A 78 20.83 0.08 -8.67
N ALA A 79 20.01 1.07 -8.32
CA ALA A 79 18.67 1.25 -8.87
C ALA A 79 18.68 1.42 -10.41
N SER A 80 19.56 2.26 -10.95
CA SER A 80 19.69 2.44 -12.39
C SER A 80 20.15 1.16 -13.10
N ALA A 81 21.04 0.38 -12.47
CA ALA A 81 21.50 -0.90 -13.02
C ALA A 81 20.38 -1.96 -13.02
N GLU A 82 19.58 -2.02 -11.95
CA GLU A 82 18.40 -2.89 -11.83
C GLU A 82 17.39 -2.61 -12.95
N VAL A 83 17.03 -1.34 -13.18
CA VAL A 83 16.05 -0.99 -14.24
C VAL A 83 16.60 -1.26 -15.63
N ARG A 84 17.86 -0.91 -15.90
CA ARG A 84 18.48 -1.12 -17.22
C ARG A 84 18.57 -2.60 -17.62
N ALA A 85 18.67 -3.50 -16.65
CA ALA A 85 18.64 -4.94 -16.92
C ALA A 85 17.25 -5.46 -17.31
N LEU A 86 16.18 -4.73 -16.97
CA LEU A 86 14.80 -5.19 -17.07
C LEU A 86 14.02 -4.52 -18.21
N VAL A 87 14.37 -3.28 -18.57
CA VAL A 87 13.65 -2.53 -19.61
C VAL A 87 14.59 -2.21 -20.76
N ASP A 88 14.21 -2.66 -21.96
CA ASP A 88 14.89 -2.30 -23.20
C ASP A 88 14.39 -0.90 -23.62
N GLY A 89 15.24 0.13 -23.56
CA GLY A 89 14.86 1.50 -23.94
C GLY A 89 15.44 2.60 -23.06
N GLU A 90 14.76 3.75 -23.03
CA GLU A 90 15.15 4.88 -22.17
C GLU A 90 15.12 4.48 -20.70
N SER A 91 16.21 4.80 -20.00
CA SER A 91 16.35 4.52 -18.58
C SER A 91 15.45 5.47 -17.80
N PHE A 92 14.67 4.96 -16.84
CA PHE A 92 14.05 5.82 -15.83
C PHE A 92 15.16 6.57 -15.09
N ASP A 93 15.00 7.89 -14.92
CA ASP A 93 16.09 8.75 -14.44
C ASP A 93 16.48 8.48 -12.98
N THR A 94 15.47 8.29 -12.11
CA THR A 94 15.70 8.22 -10.65
C THR A 94 14.96 7.08 -9.96
N PRO A 95 15.17 5.81 -10.39
CA PRO A 95 14.53 4.67 -9.76
C PRO A 95 15.03 4.51 -8.32
N LYS A 96 14.20 3.89 -7.49
CA LYS A 96 14.60 3.51 -6.12
C LYS A 96 15.18 2.09 -6.15
N PRO A 97 16.26 1.83 -5.38
CA PRO A 97 16.86 0.50 -5.33
C PRO A 97 15.92 -0.48 -4.63
N GLU A 98 15.84 -1.72 -5.10
CA GLU A 98 14.96 -2.74 -4.51
C GLU A 98 15.26 -2.99 -3.03
N ARG A 99 16.53 -2.91 -2.63
CA ARG A 99 16.97 -3.11 -1.24
C ARG A 99 16.38 -2.11 -0.26
N LEU A 100 16.20 -0.85 -0.67
CA LEU A 100 15.57 0.16 0.15
C LEU A 100 14.11 -0.22 0.43
N ILE A 101 13.38 -0.61 -0.62
CA ILE A 101 11.98 -0.99 -0.51
C ILE A 101 11.82 -2.28 0.30
N GLN A 102 12.71 -3.26 0.10
CA GLN A 102 12.73 -4.50 0.88
C GLN A 102 12.82 -4.18 2.37
N ARG A 103 13.76 -3.33 2.76
CA ARG A 103 13.94 -2.94 4.16
C ARG A 103 12.72 -2.24 4.74
N ILE A 104 12.07 -1.36 3.97
CA ILE A 104 10.81 -0.72 4.39
C ILE A 104 9.73 -1.79 4.65
N MET A 105 9.57 -2.76 3.73
CA MET A 105 8.57 -3.80 3.85
C MET A 105 8.84 -4.80 4.97
N GLU A 106 10.10 -5.14 5.23
CA GLU A 106 10.51 -5.98 6.38
C GLU A 106 10.14 -5.34 7.72
N LEU A 107 10.14 -4.01 7.80
CA LEU A 107 9.82 -3.27 9.01
C LEU A 107 8.32 -3.00 9.19
N ALA A 108 7.57 -2.90 8.09
CA ALA A 108 6.19 -2.41 8.11
C ALA A 108 5.12 -3.43 7.73
N THR A 109 5.49 -4.60 7.18
CA THR A 109 4.53 -5.54 6.57
C THR A 109 4.89 -7.00 6.79
N ASN A 110 3.88 -7.86 6.78
CA ASN A 110 3.99 -9.31 6.73
C ASN A 110 3.66 -9.85 5.32
N THR A 111 3.96 -11.12 5.10
CA THR A 111 3.56 -11.83 3.87
C THR A 111 2.03 -11.84 3.75
N GLY A 112 1.52 -11.56 2.56
CA GLY A 112 0.08 -11.47 2.28
C GLY A 112 -0.55 -10.08 2.52
N ASP A 113 0.15 -9.17 3.21
CA ASP A 113 -0.33 -7.79 3.41
C ASP A 113 -0.41 -7.03 2.08
N TRP A 114 -1.22 -5.96 2.08
CA TRP A 114 -1.35 -5.05 0.96
C TRP A 114 -0.34 -3.90 1.02
N VAL A 115 0.29 -3.61 -0.12
CA VAL A 115 1.13 -2.43 -0.33
C VAL A 115 0.50 -1.55 -1.41
N LEU A 116 0.30 -0.27 -1.11
CA LEU A 116 -0.13 0.73 -2.07
C LEU A 116 1.05 1.66 -2.39
N ASP A 117 1.32 1.84 -3.68
CA ASP A 117 2.21 2.88 -4.19
C ASP A 117 1.47 3.71 -5.23
N SER A 118 1.11 4.95 -4.88
CA SER A 118 0.39 5.85 -5.77
C SER A 118 1.31 6.63 -6.73
N PHE A 119 2.62 6.39 -6.68
CA PHE A 119 3.65 7.03 -7.50
C PHE A 119 4.67 5.99 -7.95
N ALA A 120 4.18 4.97 -8.65
CA ALA A 120 4.93 3.74 -8.87
C ALA A 120 6.21 3.93 -9.71
N GLY A 121 6.26 4.94 -10.58
CA GLY A 121 7.39 5.26 -11.45
C GLY A 121 7.90 4.04 -12.21
N SER A 122 9.14 3.62 -11.91
CA SER A 122 9.77 2.42 -12.50
C SER A 122 9.22 1.07 -12.02
N GLY A 123 8.24 1.06 -11.10
CA GLY A 123 7.60 -0.16 -10.60
C GLY A 123 8.39 -0.93 -9.54
N THR A 124 9.41 -0.32 -8.91
CA THR A 124 10.23 -0.99 -7.87
C THR A 124 9.37 -1.53 -6.74
N THR A 125 8.38 -0.77 -6.26
CA THR A 125 7.54 -1.19 -5.13
C THR A 125 6.74 -2.45 -5.44
N GLY A 126 6.11 -2.51 -6.60
CA GLY A 126 5.38 -3.70 -7.04
C GLY A 126 6.30 -4.90 -7.24
N ALA A 127 7.49 -4.71 -7.83
CA ALA A 127 8.46 -5.79 -8.02
C ALA A 127 8.90 -6.40 -6.68
N VAL A 128 9.27 -5.56 -5.71
CA VAL A 128 9.71 -6.00 -4.38
C VAL A 128 8.56 -6.61 -3.59
N ALA A 129 7.39 -5.97 -3.56
CA ALA A 129 6.20 -6.51 -2.91
C ALA A 129 5.86 -7.90 -3.44
N HIS A 130 5.88 -8.07 -4.76
CA HIS A 130 5.59 -9.34 -5.41
C HIS A 130 6.59 -10.42 -5.03
N LYS A 131 7.90 -10.14 -5.15
CA LYS A 131 8.98 -11.08 -4.78
C LYS A 131 8.91 -11.51 -3.32
N MET A 132 8.45 -10.60 -2.45
CA MET A 132 8.28 -10.84 -1.02
C MET A 132 6.91 -11.45 -0.66
N GLY A 133 6.05 -11.77 -1.62
CA GLY A 133 4.74 -12.39 -1.35
C GLY A 133 3.71 -11.46 -0.72
N ARG A 134 3.79 -10.16 -0.98
CA ARG A 134 2.76 -9.16 -0.63
C ARG A 134 1.81 -8.96 -1.80
N ARG A 135 0.58 -8.56 -1.48
CA ARG A 135 -0.38 -8.05 -2.48
C ARG A 135 -0.07 -6.58 -2.71
N TRP A 136 -0.26 -6.09 -3.92
CA TRP A 136 0.10 -4.71 -4.22
C TRP A 136 -0.87 -4.04 -5.18
N ILE A 137 -0.96 -2.72 -5.04
CA ILE A 137 -1.63 -1.81 -5.97
C ILE A 137 -0.61 -0.72 -6.30
N MET A 138 -0.39 -0.52 -7.60
CA MET A 138 0.44 0.56 -8.11
C MET A 138 -0.40 1.48 -8.97
N VAL A 139 -0.25 2.78 -8.75
CA VAL A 139 -0.85 3.84 -9.58
C VAL A 139 0.29 4.66 -10.14
N GLU A 140 0.18 5.01 -11.42
CA GLU A 140 1.16 5.82 -12.11
C GLU A 140 0.46 6.65 -13.18
N LEU A 141 0.92 7.88 -13.35
CA LEU A 141 0.42 8.79 -14.37
C LEU A 141 1.27 8.70 -15.63
N GLY A 142 0.62 8.65 -16.79
CA GLY A 142 1.29 8.63 -18.08
C GLY A 142 1.83 7.25 -18.48
N GLU A 143 2.80 7.26 -19.39
CA GLU A 143 3.21 6.07 -20.14
C GLU A 143 4.21 5.17 -19.40
N HIS A 144 4.65 5.54 -18.19
CA HIS A 144 5.55 4.73 -17.37
C HIS A 144 4.98 3.34 -17.06
N CYS A 145 3.64 3.22 -16.97
CA CYS A 145 2.98 1.92 -16.88
C CYS A 145 3.38 0.98 -18.03
N HIS A 146 3.31 1.47 -19.28
CA HIS A 146 3.57 0.68 -20.48
C HIS A 146 5.05 0.48 -20.75
N THR A 147 5.84 1.54 -20.52
CA THR A 147 7.26 1.57 -20.85
C THR A 147 8.13 0.89 -19.79
N HIS A 148 7.78 0.98 -18.50
CA HIS A 148 8.63 0.51 -17.41
C HIS A 148 7.97 -0.57 -16.55
N ILE A 149 6.78 -0.29 -16.01
CA ILE A 149 6.15 -1.17 -15.02
C ILE A 149 5.75 -2.52 -15.62
N ILE A 150 5.03 -2.52 -16.74
CA ILE A 150 4.56 -3.75 -17.40
C ILE A 150 5.74 -4.65 -17.83
N PRO A 151 6.75 -4.15 -18.58
CA PRO A 151 7.90 -4.96 -18.96
C PRO A 151 8.66 -5.52 -17.75
N ARG A 152 8.90 -4.69 -16.73
CA ARG A 152 9.54 -5.10 -15.49
C ARG A 152 8.77 -6.24 -14.81
N LEU A 153 7.48 -6.06 -14.58
CA LEU A 153 6.69 -7.05 -13.84
C LEU A 153 6.48 -8.34 -14.61
N LYS A 154 6.41 -8.30 -15.94
CA LYS A 154 6.44 -9.52 -16.76
C LYS A 154 7.71 -10.33 -16.48
N LYS A 155 8.90 -9.71 -16.56
CA LYS A 155 10.17 -10.37 -16.25
C LYS A 155 10.24 -10.88 -14.79
N VAL A 156 9.66 -10.15 -13.84
CA VAL A 156 9.55 -10.61 -12.43
C VAL A 156 8.70 -11.86 -12.33
N ILE A 157 7.52 -11.88 -12.96
CA ILE A 157 6.58 -13.01 -12.93
C ILE A 157 7.15 -14.22 -13.69
N ASP A 158 7.78 -13.99 -14.83
CA ASP A 158 8.40 -15.03 -15.65
C ASP A 158 9.67 -15.61 -14.99
N GLY A 159 10.13 -14.99 -13.89
CA GLY A 159 11.33 -15.40 -13.17
C GLY A 159 12.63 -15.03 -13.88
N GLU A 160 12.58 -14.18 -14.90
CA GLU A 160 13.74 -13.68 -15.65
C GLU A 160 14.49 -12.56 -14.90
N ASP A 161 13.81 -11.87 -13.98
CA ASP A 161 14.44 -10.88 -13.10
C ASP A 161 15.25 -11.54 -11.98
N GLN A 162 16.55 -11.71 -12.25
CA GLN A 162 17.54 -12.22 -11.29
C GLN A 162 18.32 -11.10 -10.57
N GLY A 163 17.93 -9.84 -10.74
CA GLY A 163 18.53 -8.66 -10.13
C GLY A 163 17.97 -8.33 -8.74
N GLY A 164 18.46 -7.23 -8.16
CA GLY A 164 17.98 -6.68 -6.89
C GLY A 164 17.91 -7.72 -5.78
N ILE A 165 16.71 -7.94 -5.23
CA ILE A 165 16.49 -8.81 -4.07
C ILE A 165 16.15 -10.26 -4.42
N SER A 166 16.04 -10.61 -5.72
CA SER A 166 15.54 -11.92 -6.16
C SER A 166 16.29 -13.09 -5.52
N LYS A 167 17.62 -12.99 -5.40
CA LYS A 167 18.44 -14.02 -4.75
C LYS A 167 18.23 -14.07 -3.23
N ALA A 168 18.11 -12.91 -2.58
CA ALA A 168 17.96 -12.81 -1.13
C ALA A 168 16.65 -13.45 -0.65
N VAL A 169 15.58 -13.35 -1.44
CA VAL A 169 14.27 -13.94 -1.12
C VAL A 169 14.01 -15.28 -1.84
N ASN A 170 15.02 -15.83 -2.52
CA ASN A 170 14.92 -17.06 -3.32
C ASN A 170 13.75 -17.05 -4.32
N TRP A 171 13.53 -15.92 -5.00
CA TRP A 171 12.46 -15.75 -5.98
C TRP A 171 12.69 -16.63 -7.21
N LYS A 172 11.62 -17.27 -7.72
CA LYS A 172 11.64 -18.17 -8.88
C LYS A 172 10.64 -17.79 -9.97
N GLY A 173 9.93 -16.68 -9.82
CA GLY A 173 8.77 -16.35 -10.66
C GLY A 173 7.46 -16.93 -10.13
N GLY A 174 6.38 -16.66 -10.86
CA GLY A 174 5.00 -17.01 -10.54
C GLY A 174 4.12 -15.78 -10.30
N GLY A 175 2.83 -16.03 -10.13
CA GLY A 175 1.84 -14.97 -9.90
C GLY A 175 1.35 -14.28 -11.17
N GLY A 176 0.78 -13.09 -11.00
CA GLY A 176 0.20 -12.30 -12.08
C GLY A 176 -0.23 -10.93 -11.57
N PHE A 177 -0.52 -10.03 -12.50
CA PHE A 177 -1.14 -8.75 -12.19
C PHE A 177 -2.31 -8.49 -13.13
N ARG A 178 -3.21 -7.60 -12.71
CA ARG A 178 -4.23 -7.01 -13.57
C ARG A 178 -3.85 -5.58 -13.85
N TYR A 179 -4.00 -5.17 -15.10
CA TYR A 179 -3.76 -3.80 -15.52
C TYR A 179 -5.11 -3.12 -15.75
N TYR A 180 -5.24 -1.90 -15.25
CA TYR A 180 -6.42 -1.05 -15.42
C TYR A 180 -5.96 0.32 -15.88
N ARG A 181 -6.73 0.93 -16.78
CA ARG A 181 -6.59 2.33 -17.16
C ARG A 181 -7.83 3.08 -16.69
N LEU A 182 -7.65 4.28 -16.14
CA LEU A 182 -8.77 5.13 -15.78
C LEU A 182 -9.43 5.66 -17.07
N GLY A 183 -10.71 5.35 -17.23
CA GLY A 183 -11.55 5.92 -18.28
C GLY A 183 -12.15 7.26 -17.87
N PRO A 184 -12.79 7.98 -18.80
CA PRO A 184 -13.56 9.17 -18.46
C PRO A 184 -14.70 8.83 -17.47
N SER A 185 -15.22 9.84 -16.76
CA SER A 185 -16.36 9.62 -15.86
C SER A 185 -17.55 9.09 -16.65
N LEU A 186 -18.16 8.00 -16.16
CA LEU A 186 -19.31 7.37 -16.79
C LEU A 186 -20.55 8.26 -16.76
N ILE A 187 -20.73 9.04 -15.69
CA ILE A 187 -21.84 9.97 -15.52
C ILE A 187 -21.31 11.40 -15.55
N VAL A 188 -21.96 12.23 -16.36
CA VAL A 188 -21.73 13.68 -16.46
C VAL A 188 -23.06 14.42 -16.32
N ASN A 189 -23.00 15.70 -15.96
CA ASN A 189 -24.19 16.54 -15.91
C ASN A 189 -24.44 17.17 -17.27
N ASP A 190 -25.70 17.13 -17.73
CA ASP A 190 -26.11 17.90 -18.91
C ASP A 190 -26.15 19.42 -18.62
N ALA A 191 -26.50 20.23 -19.62
CA ALA A 191 -26.61 21.69 -19.49
C ALA A 191 -27.63 22.15 -18.44
N TRP A 192 -28.51 21.27 -17.97
CA TRP A 192 -29.54 21.51 -16.97
C TRP A 192 -29.24 20.85 -15.62
N GLY A 193 -28.06 20.24 -15.45
CA GLY A 193 -27.63 19.60 -14.21
C GLY A 193 -28.18 18.18 -14.01
N ASN A 194 -28.76 17.55 -15.03
CA ASN A 194 -29.24 16.17 -14.91
C ASN A 194 -28.09 15.18 -15.15
N PRO A 195 -27.99 14.11 -14.34
CA PRO A 195 -26.99 13.07 -14.55
C PRO A 195 -27.33 12.22 -15.78
N VAL A 196 -26.44 12.21 -16.76
CA VAL A 196 -26.55 11.46 -18.02
C VAL A 196 -25.29 10.63 -18.25
N ILE A 197 -25.41 9.57 -19.07
CA ILE A 197 -24.25 8.77 -19.49
C ILE A 197 -23.36 9.66 -20.38
N ASN A 198 -22.07 9.68 -20.09
CA ASN A 198 -21.10 10.42 -20.88
C ASN A 198 -21.07 9.94 -22.34
N SER A 199 -21.18 10.88 -23.29
CA SER A 199 -21.21 10.58 -24.72
C SER A 199 -19.90 10.03 -25.28
N GLU A 200 -18.79 10.13 -24.53
CA GLU A 200 -17.52 9.48 -24.88
C GLU A 200 -17.59 7.95 -24.77
N PHE A 201 -18.57 7.40 -24.04
CA PHE A 201 -18.74 5.96 -23.91
C PHE A 201 -19.46 5.38 -25.13
N ASN A 202 -18.76 4.52 -25.87
CA ASN A 202 -19.41 3.61 -26.79
C ASN A 202 -20.11 2.44 -26.04
N ALA A 203 -20.88 1.64 -26.77
CA ALA A 203 -21.63 0.53 -26.17
C ALA A 203 -20.75 -0.50 -25.43
N ALA A 204 -19.54 -0.78 -25.95
CA ALA A 204 -18.62 -1.73 -25.33
C ALA A 204 -18.02 -1.18 -24.03
N MET A 205 -17.59 0.10 -24.04
CA MET A 205 -17.08 0.77 -22.84
C MET A 205 -18.16 0.89 -21.75
N LEU A 206 -19.40 1.18 -22.14
CA LEU A 206 -20.53 1.23 -21.21
C LEU A 206 -20.79 -0.15 -20.60
N ALA A 207 -20.80 -1.20 -21.42
CA ALA A 207 -20.96 -2.57 -20.95
C ALA A 207 -19.83 -2.96 -19.99
N GLU A 208 -18.58 -2.65 -20.32
CA GLU A 208 -17.42 -2.91 -19.46
C GLU A 208 -17.52 -2.19 -18.11
N ALA A 209 -17.84 -0.90 -18.12
CA ALA A 209 -17.98 -0.10 -16.90
C ALA A 209 -19.13 -0.63 -16.01
N VAL A 210 -20.29 -0.92 -16.60
CA VAL A 210 -21.45 -1.43 -15.86
C VAL A 210 -21.21 -2.85 -15.36
N CYS A 211 -20.54 -3.71 -16.13
CA CYS A 211 -20.10 -5.03 -15.65
C CYS A 211 -19.31 -4.87 -14.35
N LYS A 212 -18.31 -3.98 -14.35
CA LYS A 212 -17.46 -3.76 -13.18
C LYS A 212 -18.25 -3.27 -11.95
N LEU A 213 -19.18 -2.34 -12.14
CA LEU A 213 -20.01 -1.77 -11.07
C LEU A 213 -21.01 -2.78 -10.47
N GLU A 214 -21.47 -3.72 -11.29
CA GLU A 214 -22.39 -4.79 -10.87
C GLU A 214 -21.67 -6.06 -10.41
N GLY A 215 -20.33 -6.09 -10.43
CA GLY A 215 -19.53 -7.23 -9.97
C GLY A 215 -19.34 -8.34 -11.01
N PHE A 216 -19.62 -8.06 -12.28
CA PHE A 216 -19.42 -8.97 -13.41
C PHE A 216 -18.03 -8.76 -14.05
N THR A 217 -17.48 -9.82 -14.61
CA THR A 217 -16.30 -9.76 -15.48
C THR A 217 -16.76 -9.49 -16.90
N PHE A 218 -16.27 -8.40 -17.50
CA PHE A 218 -16.51 -8.10 -18.92
C PHE A 218 -15.85 -9.18 -19.79
N ALA A 219 -16.67 -9.88 -20.58
CA ALA A 219 -16.26 -11.00 -21.41
C ALA A 219 -17.33 -11.20 -22.49
N PRO A 220 -17.40 -10.30 -23.48
CA PRO A 220 -18.42 -10.35 -24.51
C PRO A 220 -18.25 -11.59 -25.38
N ASP A 221 -19.37 -12.28 -25.62
CA ASP A 221 -19.44 -13.42 -26.53
C ASP A 221 -19.56 -12.92 -27.98
N ALA A 222 -18.87 -13.59 -28.91
CA ALA A 222 -18.87 -13.19 -30.32
C ALA A 222 -20.17 -13.56 -31.05
N ASP A 223 -20.87 -14.59 -30.58
CA ASP A 223 -22.06 -15.14 -31.23
C ASP A 223 -23.34 -14.75 -30.47
N ILE A 224 -23.24 -14.57 -29.15
CA ILE A 224 -24.38 -14.26 -28.27
C ILE A 224 -24.39 -12.77 -27.88
N TYR A 225 -25.18 -11.97 -28.60
CA TYR A 225 -25.21 -10.51 -28.47
C TYR A 225 -25.52 -9.98 -27.05
N TRP A 226 -26.30 -10.71 -26.26
CA TRP A 226 -26.69 -10.30 -24.91
C TRP A 226 -25.68 -10.73 -23.84
N GLN A 227 -24.75 -11.62 -24.17
CA GLN A 227 -23.75 -12.15 -23.25
C GLN A 227 -22.52 -11.24 -23.24
N GLN A 228 -22.64 -10.07 -22.60
CA GLN A 228 -21.57 -9.07 -22.57
C GLN A 228 -20.58 -9.26 -21.42
N GLY A 229 -21.01 -9.93 -20.35
CA GLY A 229 -20.18 -10.26 -19.21
C GLY A 229 -20.78 -11.37 -18.37
N ARG A 230 -19.99 -11.89 -17.42
CA ARG A 230 -20.38 -13.01 -16.55
C ARG A 230 -19.87 -12.86 -15.12
N SER A 231 -20.67 -13.32 -14.18
CA SER A 231 -20.35 -13.42 -12.74
C SER A 231 -20.04 -14.88 -12.37
N SER A 232 -20.80 -15.82 -12.95
CA SER A 232 -20.60 -17.27 -12.83
C SER A 232 -20.77 -17.94 -14.20
N GLU A 233 -20.79 -19.28 -14.26
CA GLU A 233 -21.03 -20.03 -15.49
C GLU A 233 -22.47 -19.88 -16.02
N THR A 234 -23.41 -19.51 -15.15
CA THR A 234 -24.83 -19.40 -15.47
C THR A 234 -25.39 -17.99 -15.29
N ASP A 235 -24.58 -17.03 -14.86
CA ASP A 235 -25.02 -15.67 -14.53
C ASP A 235 -24.33 -14.63 -15.40
N PHE A 236 -25.14 -13.91 -16.19
CA PHE A 236 -24.70 -13.03 -17.26
C PHE A 236 -25.25 -11.62 -17.12
N ILE A 237 -24.67 -10.67 -17.84
CA ILE A 237 -25.12 -9.28 -17.88
C ILE A 237 -25.26 -8.78 -19.33
N TYR A 238 -26.35 -8.04 -19.58
CA TYR A 238 -26.63 -7.34 -20.82
C TYR A 238 -26.88 -5.86 -20.53
N VAL A 239 -26.14 -4.98 -21.20
CA VAL A 239 -26.18 -3.52 -21.03
C VAL A 239 -26.60 -2.87 -22.33
N THR A 240 -27.62 -2.01 -22.26
CA THR A 240 -28.16 -1.31 -23.42
C THR A 240 -28.69 0.08 -23.05
N THR A 241 -28.55 1.05 -23.94
CA THR A 241 -29.17 2.38 -23.77
C THR A 241 -30.61 2.42 -24.28
N GLN A 242 -31.05 1.36 -24.96
CA GLN A 242 -32.40 1.28 -25.54
C GLN A 242 -33.45 0.99 -24.47
N MET A 243 -34.70 1.35 -24.81
CA MET A 243 -35.85 0.99 -24.00
C MET A 243 -36.22 -0.49 -24.23
N MET A 244 -36.36 -1.27 -23.16
CA MET A 244 -36.80 -2.67 -23.24
C MET A 244 -38.34 -2.77 -23.15
N THR A 245 -38.97 -3.30 -24.19
CA THR A 245 -40.42 -3.59 -24.19
C THR A 245 -40.69 -4.99 -23.61
N LYS A 246 -41.95 -5.27 -23.24
CA LYS A 246 -42.38 -6.60 -22.78
C LYS A 246 -42.03 -7.70 -23.79
N GLU A 247 -42.21 -7.44 -25.08
CA GLU A 247 -41.91 -8.40 -26.16
C GLU A 247 -40.41 -8.69 -26.27
N MET A 248 -39.57 -7.66 -26.15
CA MET A 248 -38.12 -7.83 -26.15
C MET A 248 -37.64 -8.62 -24.94
N LEU A 249 -38.20 -8.34 -23.75
CA LEU A 249 -37.87 -9.07 -22.52
C LEU A 249 -38.33 -10.54 -22.59
N ALA A 250 -39.50 -10.81 -23.18
CA ALA A 250 -39.97 -12.18 -23.37
C ALA A 250 -39.04 -12.98 -24.28
N LYS A 251 -38.68 -12.40 -25.45
CA LYS A 251 -37.71 -13.03 -26.35
C LYS A 251 -36.36 -13.26 -25.67
N LEU A 252 -35.89 -12.29 -24.91
CA LEU A 252 -34.62 -12.41 -24.19
C LEU A 252 -34.67 -13.50 -23.10
N SER A 253 -35.78 -13.61 -22.38
CA SER A 253 -36.01 -14.67 -21.40
C SER A 253 -35.95 -16.05 -22.05
N ASP A 254 -36.55 -16.21 -23.23
CA ASP A 254 -36.50 -17.45 -24.02
C ASP A 254 -35.07 -17.78 -24.49
N ASP A 255 -34.34 -16.79 -25.02
CA ASP A 255 -32.96 -16.94 -25.51
C ASP A 255 -31.98 -17.30 -24.37
N VAL A 256 -32.19 -16.74 -23.17
CA VAL A 256 -31.42 -17.07 -21.95
C VAL A 256 -31.81 -18.46 -21.45
N GLY A 257 -33.08 -18.81 -21.50
CA GLY A 257 -33.59 -20.10 -21.05
C GLY A 257 -33.58 -20.27 -19.53
N PRO A 258 -34.09 -21.41 -19.02
CA PRO A 258 -34.43 -21.57 -17.61
C PRO A 258 -33.23 -21.88 -16.69
N LYS A 259 -32.07 -22.22 -17.25
CA LYS A 259 -30.87 -22.62 -16.49
C LYS A 259 -29.87 -21.49 -16.24
N ARG A 260 -30.11 -20.32 -16.82
CA ARG A 260 -29.22 -19.15 -16.77
C ARG A 260 -29.98 -17.96 -16.20
N SER A 261 -29.27 -17.05 -15.55
CA SER A 261 -29.78 -15.75 -15.13
C SER A 261 -29.14 -14.65 -15.96
N LEU A 262 -29.92 -13.60 -16.23
CA LEU A 262 -29.45 -12.42 -16.95
C LEU A 262 -29.84 -11.14 -16.21
N LEU A 263 -28.83 -10.35 -15.84
CA LEU A 263 -28.99 -8.98 -15.41
C LEU A 263 -29.05 -8.04 -16.63
N VAL A 264 -30.19 -7.43 -16.87
CA VAL A 264 -30.40 -6.45 -17.94
C VAL A 264 -30.32 -5.04 -17.36
N CYS A 265 -29.29 -4.29 -17.74
CA CYS A 265 -29.15 -2.89 -17.39
C CYS A 265 -29.52 -2.02 -18.60
N CYS A 266 -30.70 -1.39 -18.54
CA CYS A 266 -31.28 -0.65 -19.65
C CYS A 266 -31.56 0.83 -19.31
N GLY A 267 -31.69 1.69 -20.32
CA GLY A 267 -32.06 3.11 -20.10
C GLY A 267 -33.51 3.28 -19.61
N ALA A 268 -34.42 2.44 -20.08
CA ALA A 268 -35.80 2.37 -19.62
C ALA A 268 -36.40 0.99 -19.93
N PHE A 269 -37.46 0.59 -19.22
CA PHE A 269 -38.21 -0.61 -19.55
C PHE A 269 -39.70 -0.41 -19.29
N LYS A 270 -40.54 -1.15 -20.03
CA LYS A 270 -42.00 -1.18 -19.84
C LYS A 270 -42.50 -2.61 -19.84
N GLY A 271 -43.03 -3.03 -18.69
CA GLY A 271 -43.55 -4.37 -18.46
C GLY A 271 -43.37 -4.77 -17.00
N ASP A 272 -44.07 -5.82 -16.59
CA ASP A 272 -43.84 -6.44 -15.29
C ASP A 272 -42.61 -7.35 -15.39
N VAL A 273 -41.55 -7.02 -14.67
CA VAL A 273 -40.30 -7.79 -14.68
C VAL A 273 -40.44 -9.07 -13.86
N GLY A 274 -41.35 -9.08 -12.85
CA GLY A 274 -41.56 -10.23 -11.98
C GLY A 274 -42.15 -11.45 -12.67
N GLN A 275 -42.60 -11.32 -13.93
CA GLN A 275 -43.09 -12.45 -14.73
C GLN A 275 -41.96 -13.34 -15.27
N PHE A 276 -40.69 -12.89 -15.22
CA PHE A 276 -39.55 -13.63 -15.74
C PHE A 276 -38.65 -14.09 -14.59
N GLU A 277 -38.58 -15.39 -14.33
CA GLU A 277 -37.78 -15.95 -13.23
C GLU A 277 -36.26 -15.82 -13.48
N ASN A 278 -35.85 -15.77 -14.75
CA ASN A 278 -34.45 -15.75 -15.18
C ASN A 278 -33.91 -14.35 -15.50
N LEU A 279 -34.73 -13.30 -15.44
CA LEU A 279 -34.31 -11.93 -15.76
C LEU A 279 -34.37 -11.02 -14.54
N THR A 280 -33.32 -10.23 -14.34
CA THR A 280 -33.33 -9.08 -13.43
C THR A 280 -33.12 -7.82 -14.25
N VAL A 281 -34.02 -6.84 -14.17
CA VAL A 281 -33.91 -5.60 -14.97
C VAL A 281 -33.63 -4.40 -14.07
N LYS A 282 -32.58 -3.64 -14.37
CA LYS A 282 -32.19 -2.40 -13.69
C LYS A 282 -32.17 -1.22 -14.66
N LYS A 283 -32.52 -0.03 -14.14
CA LYS A 283 -32.48 1.22 -14.91
C LYS A 283 -31.17 1.98 -14.69
N ILE A 284 -30.46 2.30 -15.78
CA ILE A 284 -29.30 3.22 -15.80
C ILE A 284 -29.84 4.64 -16.14
N PRO A 285 -29.38 5.73 -15.48
CA PRO A 285 -28.22 5.83 -14.59
C PRO A 285 -28.50 5.58 -13.11
N LYS A 286 -29.76 5.45 -12.69
CA LYS A 286 -30.12 5.36 -11.25
C LYS A 286 -29.43 4.22 -10.51
N ALA A 287 -29.29 3.05 -11.13
CA ALA A 287 -28.59 1.90 -10.52
C ALA A 287 -27.08 2.17 -10.32
N VAL A 288 -26.47 2.89 -11.27
CA VAL A 288 -25.04 3.26 -11.26
C VAL A 288 -24.77 4.38 -10.26
N LEU A 289 -25.67 5.37 -10.18
CA LEU A 289 -25.56 6.51 -9.27
C LEU A 289 -25.45 6.12 -7.80
N GLN A 290 -26.01 4.98 -7.40
CA GLN A 290 -25.97 4.50 -6.01
C GLN A 290 -24.66 3.78 -5.64
N LYS A 291 -23.80 3.48 -6.61
CA LYS A 291 -22.59 2.66 -6.42
C LYS A 291 -21.34 3.47 -6.17
N CYS A 292 -21.34 4.74 -6.56
CA CYS A 292 -20.17 5.63 -6.51
C CYS A 292 -20.60 7.05 -6.13
N GLU A 293 -19.64 7.82 -5.67
CA GLU A 293 -19.74 9.28 -5.59
C GLU A 293 -19.40 9.88 -6.96
N TRP A 294 -20.06 10.98 -7.34
CA TRP A 294 -19.97 11.58 -8.68
C TRP A 294 -19.78 13.09 -8.58
N GLY A 295 -19.08 13.68 -9.55
CA GLY A 295 -18.93 15.14 -9.64
C GLY A 295 -17.97 15.75 -8.61
N HIS A 296 -17.09 14.95 -8.02
CA HIS A 296 -15.99 15.40 -7.18
C HIS A 296 -14.72 15.47 -8.02
N ASP A 297 -14.43 16.66 -8.56
CA ASP A 297 -13.19 16.93 -9.29
C ASP A 297 -12.07 17.46 -8.38
N ASP A 298 -12.39 17.74 -7.11
CA ASP A 298 -11.47 18.24 -6.10
C ASP A 298 -11.15 17.19 -5.03
N TYR A 299 -9.92 17.23 -4.50
CA TYR A 299 -9.46 16.36 -3.41
C TYR A 299 -10.04 16.78 -2.04
N SER A 300 -11.28 17.25 -1.98
CA SER A 300 -11.97 17.67 -0.76
C SER A 300 -12.53 16.46 0.00
N LEU A 301 -11.72 15.41 0.17
CA LEU A 301 -11.98 14.37 1.14
C LEU A 301 -11.73 14.96 2.53
N ALA A 302 -12.74 15.62 3.11
CA ALA A 302 -12.78 15.86 4.53
C ALA A 302 -12.80 14.49 5.22
N ILE A 303 -11.65 13.98 5.63
CA ILE A 303 -11.54 12.72 6.36
C ILE A 303 -12.04 12.97 7.79
N GLU A 304 -13.35 13.13 7.96
CA GLU A 304 -13.96 13.41 9.27
C GLU A 304 -13.89 12.20 10.21
N ASN A 305 -13.67 11.00 9.66
CA ASN A 305 -13.62 9.74 10.40
C ASN A 305 -12.26 9.03 10.26
N LEU A 306 -11.17 9.70 10.66
CA LEU A 306 -9.96 8.95 10.99
C LEU A 306 -10.26 8.05 12.20
N PRO A 307 -10.00 6.73 12.17
CA PRO A 307 -10.09 5.92 13.36
C PRO A 307 -9.19 6.54 14.43
N MET A 308 -9.78 6.93 15.56
CA MET A 308 -9.03 7.52 16.66
C MET A 308 -7.86 6.59 16.98
N ARG A 309 -6.65 7.14 16.89
CA ARG A 309 -5.43 6.46 17.31
C ARG A 309 -5.69 5.94 18.72
N ILE A 310 -5.68 4.62 18.89
CA ILE A 310 -5.66 4.03 20.23
C ILE A 310 -4.37 4.53 20.85
N GLU A 311 -4.47 5.50 21.76
CA GLU A 311 -3.33 5.93 22.54
C GLU A 311 -2.88 4.71 23.33
N GLU A 312 -1.71 4.17 22.99
CA GLU A 312 -1.03 3.22 23.86
C GLU A 312 -0.88 3.91 25.22
N VAL A 313 -1.49 3.30 26.24
CA VAL A 313 -1.38 3.77 27.62
C VAL A 313 0.08 3.66 28.02
N VAL A 314 0.84 4.74 27.84
CA VAL A 314 2.16 4.87 28.43
C VAL A 314 1.94 4.93 29.95
N PRO A 315 2.53 4.00 30.74
CA PRO A 315 2.39 4.06 32.19
C PRO A 315 2.89 5.41 32.68
N GLN A 316 2.01 6.19 33.31
CA GLN A 316 2.37 7.47 33.90
C GLN A 316 3.38 7.22 35.02
N ASP A 317 4.61 7.69 34.82
CA ASP A 317 5.63 7.76 35.86
C ASP A 317 5.19 8.80 36.89
N THR A 318 4.69 8.32 38.02
CA THR A 318 4.26 9.16 39.14
C THR A 318 5.47 9.78 39.81
N GLY A 319 5.73 11.06 39.50
CA GLY A 319 6.26 12.00 40.49
C GLY A 319 7.52 12.76 40.11
N ARG A 320 7.36 14.06 39.83
CA ARG A 320 7.62 15.15 40.81
C ARG A 320 7.47 16.51 40.11
N GLU A 321 6.61 17.34 40.69
CA GLU A 321 6.45 18.75 40.33
C GLU A 321 7.78 19.49 40.46
N ALA A 322 8.20 20.16 39.38
CA ALA A 322 9.25 21.16 39.42
C ALA A 322 8.62 22.54 39.30
N THR A 323 8.78 23.31 40.36
CA THR A 323 8.39 24.70 40.55
C THR A 323 8.84 25.63 39.41
N LYS A 324 7.92 26.49 38.97
CA LYS A 324 8.14 27.60 38.02
C LYS A 324 9.20 28.57 38.55
N SER A 325 10.18 28.93 37.71
CA SER A 325 10.91 30.19 37.82
C SER A 325 10.90 30.88 36.46
N GLY A 326 10.26 32.05 36.39
CA GLY A 326 10.18 32.86 35.19
C GLY A 326 11.49 33.59 34.88
N ARG A 327 11.73 33.83 33.59
CA ARG A 327 12.49 34.96 33.07
C ARG A 327 12.02 35.28 31.65
N GLY A 328 11.84 36.57 31.38
CA GLY A 328 10.97 37.07 30.33
C GLY A 328 11.61 37.27 28.95
N GLY A 329 10.71 37.55 28.01
CA GLY A 329 10.83 38.61 27.00
C GLY A 329 11.83 38.41 25.86
N GLY A 330 11.32 37.93 24.71
CA GLY A 330 11.97 38.10 23.42
C GLY A 330 11.06 37.66 22.27
N LYS A 331 10.33 38.60 21.66
CA LYS A 331 9.67 38.39 20.36
C LYS A 331 10.74 38.09 19.31
N LYS A 332 10.69 36.92 18.66
CA LYS A 332 11.37 36.67 17.39
C LYS A 332 10.35 36.16 16.38
N ALA A 333 10.41 36.79 15.20
CA ALA A 333 9.52 36.65 14.07
C ALA A 333 9.42 35.20 13.58
N ARG A 334 8.24 34.84 13.08
CA ARG A 334 8.02 33.62 12.31
C ARG A 334 8.79 33.75 11.00
N ASP A 335 9.68 32.79 10.76
CA ASP A 335 10.41 32.63 9.51
C ASP A 335 9.49 31.83 8.58
N GLU A 336 8.76 32.55 7.72
CA GLU A 336 7.93 31.97 6.65
C GLU A 336 8.86 31.70 5.46
N GLY A 337 9.48 30.52 5.45
CA GLY A 337 10.15 29.99 4.27
C GLY A 337 9.13 29.58 3.20
N PRO A 338 9.49 29.63 1.90
CA PRO A 338 8.56 29.35 0.81
C PRO A 338 8.04 27.92 0.87
N THR A 339 6.75 27.76 0.56
CA THR A 339 6.08 26.46 0.57
C THR A 339 6.08 25.87 -0.84
N LEU A 340 5.76 24.56 -0.94
CA LEU A 340 5.81 23.74 -2.15
C LEU A 340 4.94 24.26 -3.33
N PHE A 341 4.20 25.36 -3.14
CA PHE A 341 3.29 25.94 -4.13
C PHE A 341 3.75 27.32 -4.66
N ASP A 342 4.92 27.81 -4.26
CA ASP A 342 5.43 29.12 -4.71
C ASP A 342 6.24 29.06 -6.02
N LEU A 343 5.89 28.16 -6.95
CA LEU A 343 6.51 28.08 -8.28
C LEU A 343 5.46 28.31 -9.38
N GLU A 344 4.94 29.54 -9.45
CA GLU A 344 4.40 30.09 -10.69
C GLU A 344 5.32 31.23 -11.15
N GLY A 345 5.88 31.08 -12.35
CA GLY A 345 6.64 32.15 -13.01
C GLY A 345 8.14 31.92 -13.10
N LEU A 346 8.56 30.96 -13.91
CA LEU A 346 9.81 31.06 -14.66
C LEU A 346 9.50 30.72 -16.11
N GLU A 347 9.58 31.75 -16.96
CA GLU A 347 9.57 31.66 -18.42
C GLU A 347 10.72 30.80 -18.97
#